data_AF-A0A6P4F577-F1
#
_entry.id   AF-A0A6P4F577-F1
#
_cell.length_a   1.000
_cell.length_b   1.000
_cell.length_c   1.000
_cell.angle_alpha   90.00
_cell.angle_beta   90.00
_cell.angle_gamma   90.00
#
_symmetry.space_group_name_H-M   'P 1'
#
loop_
_entity.id
_entity.type
_entity.pdbx_description
1 polymer ?
#
loop_
_entity_poly.entity_id
_entity_poly.type
_entity_poly.pdbx_seq_one_letter_code
_entity_poly.pdbx_strand_id
1 'polypeptide(L)'
;MTEPISAAVQRRRQLLSSVESLRGRVRQVLKCVINLHIEFLVLESDVAALLEEVREFNDDHEEMLRLDRIIETLRDYSGPTICHEWPYPLIFKGTIDEAHVAQILNATELELEEELVKVSGGRNCIQLESDMVTPQRRSRMLWFSRRSSRKRAEHLKELQSAI
;
A
#
# COMPACT_ATOMS: atom_id res chain seq x y z
N MET A 1 -52.75 1.65 -68.26
CA MET A 1 -51.79 0.62 -67.81
C MET A 1 -50.55 1.29 -67.17
N THR A 2 -50.70 1.94 -66.02
CA THR A 2 -49.65 2.77 -65.37
C THR A 2 -49.28 2.33 -63.95
N GLU A 3 -49.78 1.18 -63.49
CA GLU A 3 -49.64 0.73 -62.10
C GLU A 3 -48.28 0.16 -61.63
N PRO A 4 -47.38 -0.41 -62.48
CA PRO A 4 -46.17 -1.07 -61.96
C PRO A 4 -45.14 -0.09 -61.37
N ILE A 5 -45.13 1.17 -61.85
CA ILE A 5 -44.21 2.21 -61.38
C ILE A 5 -44.59 2.66 -59.96
N SER A 6 -45.89 2.76 -59.66
CA SER A 6 -46.39 3.14 -58.33
C SER A 6 -46.02 2.09 -57.26
N ALA A 7 -46.20 0.80 -57.59
CA ALA A 7 -45.87 -0.30 -56.68
C ALA A 7 -44.36 -0.41 -56.39
N ALA A 8 -43.50 -0.14 -57.38
CA ALA A 8 -42.05 -0.12 -57.20
C ALA A 8 -41.60 1.06 -56.30
N VAL A 9 -42.18 2.24 -56.51
CA VAL A 9 -41.91 3.43 -55.68
C VAL A 9 -42.36 3.23 -54.23
N GLN A 10 -43.52 2.59 -54.02
CA GLN A 10 -44.03 2.32 -52.68
C GLN A 10 -43.18 1.31 -51.91
N ARG A 11 -42.71 0.24 -52.57
CA ARG A 11 -41.73 -0.70 -52.00
C ARG A 11 -40.42 -0.01 -51.61
N ARG A 12 -39.92 0.88 -52.46
CA ARG A 12 -38.70 1.66 -52.16
C ARG A 12 -38.87 2.54 -50.93
N ARG A 13 -40.02 3.22 -50.77
CA ARG A 13 -40.31 4.03 -49.57
C ARG A 13 -40.38 3.19 -48.30
N GLN A 14 -41.03 2.03 -48.36
CA GLN A 14 -41.10 1.10 -47.23
C GLN A 14 -39.72 0.60 -46.81
N LEU A 15 -38.88 0.22 -47.79
CA LEU A 15 -37.49 -0.19 -47.51
C LEU A 15 -36.68 0.93 -46.86
N LEU A 16 -36.76 2.16 -47.38
CA LEU A 16 -36.06 3.31 -46.78
C LEU A 16 -36.51 3.57 -45.34
N SER A 17 -37.82 3.52 -45.06
CA SER A 17 -38.36 3.65 -43.70
C SER A 17 -37.84 2.53 -42.77
N SER A 18 -37.78 1.30 -43.27
CA SER A 18 -37.26 0.17 -42.48
C SER A 18 -35.77 0.31 -42.17
N VAL A 19 -34.98 0.82 -43.12
CA VAL A 19 -33.54 1.11 -42.94
C VAL A 19 -33.34 2.23 -41.93
N GLU A 20 -34.15 3.28 -41.98
CA GLU A 20 -34.09 4.39 -41.01
C GLU A 20 -34.44 3.93 -39.59
N SER A 21 -35.48 3.10 -39.45
CA SER A 21 -35.85 2.47 -38.18
C SER A 21 -34.73 1.57 -37.64
N LEU A 22 -34.16 0.71 -38.50
CA LEU A 22 -33.02 -0.13 -38.13
C LEU A 22 -31.82 0.71 -37.67
N ARG A 23 -31.50 1.78 -38.39
CA ARG A 23 -30.43 2.71 -38.03
C ARG A 23 -30.67 3.37 -36.66
N GLY A 24 -31.93 3.67 -36.33
CA GLY A 24 -32.32 4.15 -35.00
C GLY A 24 -32.03 3.12 -33.91
N ARG A 25 -32.48 1.88 -34.10
CA ARG A 25 -32.24 0.79 -33.14
C ARG A 25 -30.75 0.47 -32.97
N VAL A 26 -29.98 0.44 -34.06
CA VAL A 26 -28.52 0.22 -34.00
C VAL A 26 -27.85 1.30 -33.17
N ARG A 27 -28.23 2.57 -33.34
CA ARG A 27 -27.70 3.67 -32.51
C ARG A 27 -28.08 3.52 -31.03
N GLN A 28 -29.29 3.07 -30.74
CA GLN A 28 -29.71 2.81 -29.36
C GLN A 28 -28.89 1.67 -28.73
N VAL A 29 -28.68 0.58 -29.46
CA VAL A 29 -27.84 -0.54 -29.00
C VAL A 29 -26.40 -0.07 -28.77
N LEU A 30 -25.82 0.71 -29.70
CA LEU A 30 -24.48 1.27 -29.52
C LEU A 30 -24.39 2.14 -28.27
N LYS A 31 -25.39 2.99 -28.01
CA LYS A 31 -25.44 3.80 -26.78
C LYS A 31 -25.50 2.92 -25.53
N CYS A 32 -26.29 1.85 -25.56
CA CYS A 32 -26.39 0.90 -24.47
C CYS A 32 -25.05 0.18 -24.22
N VAL A 33 -24.37 -0.29 -25.28
CA VAL A 33 -23.07 -0.95 -25.18
C VAL A 33 -22.01 -0.01 -24.62
N ILE A 34 -21.99 1.25 -25.08
CA ILE A 34 -21.05 2.26 -24.55
C ILE A 34 -21.31 2.50 -23.06
N ASN A 35 -22.56 2.67 -22.65
CA ASN A 35 -22.91 2.87 -21.25
C ASN A 35 -22.51 1.66 -20.40
N LEU A 36 -22.83 0.44 -20.85
CA LEU A 36 -22.41 -0.79 -20.17
C LEU A 36 -20.89 -0.88 -20.04
N HIS A 37 -20.14 -0.53 -21.09
CA HIS A 37 -18.68 -0.55 -21.03
C HIS A 37 -18.13 0.45 -19.99
N ILE A 38 -18.73 1.64 -19.89
CA ILE A 38 -18.38 2.61 -18.84
C ILE A 38 -18.67 2.03 -17.45
N GLU A 39 -19.84 1.41 -17.26
CA GLU A 39 -20.19 0.77 -15.99
C GLU A 39 -19.22 -0.35 -15.62
N PHE A 40 -18.81 -1.17 -16.59
CA PHE A 40 -17.78 -2.21 -16.37
C PHE A 40 -16.45 -1.61 -15.95
N LEU A 41 -15.97 -0.54 -16.60
CA LEU A 41 -14.71 0.11 -16.24
C LEU A 41 -14.75 0.72 -14.83
N VAL A 42 -15.88 1.31 -14.44
CA VAL A 42 -16.07 1.80 -13.07
C VAL A 42 -16.00 0.64 -12.07
N LEU A 43 -16.71 -0.45 -12.35
CA LEU A 43 -16.71 -1.62 -11.48
C LEU A 43 -15.31 -2.25 -11.36
N GLU A 44 -14.57 -2.37 -12.46
CA GLU A 44 -13.19 -2.85 -12.45
C GLU A 44 -12.29 -1.98 -11.56
N SER A 45 -12.43 -0.66 -11.65
CA SER A 45 -11.69 0.28 -10.80
C SER A 45 -12.07 0.13 -9.33
N ASP A 46 -13.36 -0.01 -9.01
CA ASP A 46 -13.83 -0.19 -7.64
C ASP A 46 -13.32 -1.50 -7.03
N VAL A 47 -13.33 -2.59 -7.81
CA VAL A 47 -12.77 -3.88 -7.39
C VAL A 47 -11.27 -3.77 -7.15
N ALA A 48 -10.52 -3.09 -8.03
CA ALA A 48 -9.09 -2.88 -7.84
C ALA A 48 -8.79 -2.07 -6.56
N ALA A 49 -9.57 -1.03 -6.28
CA ALA A 49 -9.45 -0.25 -5.05
C ALA A 49 -9.74 -1.10 -3.81
N LEU A 50 -10.79 -1.93 -3.84
CA LEU A 50 -11.13 -2.84 -2.74
C LEU A 50 -10.03 -3.87 -2.48
N LEU A 51 -9.41 -4.42 -3.52
CA LEU A 51 -8.29 -5.34 -3.37
C LEU A 51 -7.08 -4.68 -2.70
N GLU A 52 -6.81 -3.42 -3.01
CA GLU A 52 -5.74 -2.66 -2.35
C GLU A 52 -6.07 -2.42 -0.87
N GLU A 53 -7.30 -2.04 -0.53
CA GLU A 53 -7.76 -1.89 0.87
C GLU A 53 -7.62 -3.20 1.65
N VAL A 54 -7.98 -4.34 1.04
CA VAL A 54 -7.84 -5.66 1.67
C VAL A 54 -6.37 -6.02 1.87
N ARG A 55 -5.48 -5.65 0.95
CA ARG A 55 -4.04 -5.87 1.11
C ARG A 55 -3.48 -5.06 2.26
N GLU A 56 -3.81 -3.77 2.35
CA GLU A 56 -3.39 -2.90 3.46
C GLU A 56 -3.88 -3.46 4.81
N PHE A 57 -5.14 -3.92 4.87
CA PHE A 57 -5.67 -4.55 6.07
C PHE A 57 -4.94 -5.84 6.46
N ASN A 58 -4.53 -6.65 5.47
CA ASN A 58 -3.74 -7.85 5.72
C ASN A 58 -2.35 -7.52 6.27
N ASP A 59 -1.68 -6.50 5.72
CA ASP A 59 -0.37 -6.05 6.22
C ASP A 59 -0.48 -5.56 7.68
N ASP A 60 -1.53 -4.81 8.02
CA ASP A 60 -1.82 -4.39 9.40
C ASP A 60 -2.08 -5.60 10.31
N HIS A 61 -2.78 -6.62 9.81
CA HIS A 61 -3.05 -7.84 10.55
C HIS A 61 -1.76 -8.63 10.83
N GLU A 62 -0.86 -8.73 9.85
CA GLU A 62 0.45 -9.38 10.02
C GLU A 62 1.32 -8.65 11.05
N GLU A 63 1.30 -7.31 11.05
CA GLU A 63 2.00 -6.51 12.05
C GLU A 63 1.39 -6.69 13.45
N MET A 64 0.06 -6.74 13.56
CA MET A 64 -0.61 -7.05 14.82
C MET A 64 -0.17 -8.42 15.36
N LEU A 65 -0.13 -9.46 14.52
CA LEU A 65 0.35 -10.80 14.90
C LEU A 65 1.84 -10.80 15.29
N ARG A 66 2.66 -9.96 14.66
CA ARG A 66 4.07 -9.78 15.07
C ARG A 66 4.15 -9.15 16.46
N LEU A 67 3.37 -8.12 16.74
CA LEU A 67 3.32 -7.45 18.04
C LEU A 67 2.78 -8.38 19.13
N ASP A 68 1.75 -9.17 18.85
CA ASP A 68 1.21 -10.15 19.79
C ASP A 68 2.27 -11.19 20.19
N ARG A 69 3.03 -11.71 19.22
CA ARG A 69 4.15 -12.62 19.48
C ARG A 69 5.24 -11.98 20.35
N ILE A 70 5.53 -10.69 20.14
CA ILE A 70 6.47 -9.94 20.99
C ILE A 70 5.91 -9.81 22.41
N ILE A 71 4.64 -9.45 22.56
CA ILE A 71 3.99 -9.33 23.86
C ILE A 71 4.00 -10.67 24.60
N GLU A 72 3.70 -11.77 23.91
CA GLU A 72 3.75 -13.12 24.47
C GLU A 72 5.16 -13.47 24.94
N THR A 73 6.17 -13.23 24.09
CA THR A 73 7.59 -13.44 24.44
C THR A 73 8.00 -12.61 25.67
N LEU A 74 7.54 -11.35 25.76
CA LEU A 74 7.85 -10.47 26.88
C LEU A 74 7.11 -10.85 28.17
N ARG A 75 5.93 -11.47 28.10
CA ARG A 75 5.19 -11.95 29.27
C ARG A 75 5.91 -13.10 29.97
N ASP A 76 6.53 -13.98 29.19
CA ASP A 76 7.27 -15.15 29.70
C ASP A 76 8.77 -14.86 29.91
N TYR A 77 9.20 -13.62 29.70
CA TYR A 77 10.60 -13.22 29.87
C TYR A 77 10.96 -13.09 31.35
N SER A 78 11.79 -14.01 31.84
CA SER A 78 12.34 -14.02 33.21
C SER A 78 13.76 -13.45 33.32
N GLY A 79 14.27 -12.78 32.28
CA GLY A 79 15.59 -12.16 32.26
C GLY A 79 15.59 -10.71 32.80
N PRO A 80 16.75 -10.03 32.85
CA PRO A 80 16.83 -8.65 33.30
C PRO A 80 16.06 -7.73 32.34
N THR A 81 15.07 -7.01 32.86
CA THR A 81 14.31 -6.00 32.12
C THR A 81 15.15 -4.74 31.99
N ILE A 82 15.55 -4.38 30.77
CA ILE A 82 16.17 -3.08 30.49
C ILE A 82 15.04 -2.06 30.38
N CYS A 83 14.78 -1.35 31.48
CA CYS A 83 13.85 -0.23 31.49
C CYS A 83 14.47 0.95 30.73
N HIS A 84 13.99 1.23 29.52
CA HIS A 84 14.30 2.48 28.83
C HIS A 84 13.29 3.55 29.26
N GLU A 85 13.63 4.29 30.30
CA GLU A 85 12.92 5.52 30.65
C GLU A 85 13.39 6.63 29.72
N TRP A 86 12.54 7.05 28.78
CA TRP A 86 12.78 8.24 27.99
C TRP A 86 12.69 9.48 28.89
N PRO A 87 13.64 10.44 28.89
CA PRO A 87 14.89 10.53 28.16
C PRO A 87 16.11 10.47 29.10
N TYR A 88 16.43 9.33 29.74
CA TYR A 88 17.64 9.26 30.58
C TYR A 88 18.42 7.95 30.38
N PRO A 89 19.77 8.03 30.45
CA PRO A 89 20.68 6.97 30.03
C PRO A 89 20.53 5.73 30.90
N LEU A 90 20.73 4.56 30.30
CA LEU A 90 20.67 3.22 30.90
C LEU A 90 21.06 3.22 32.38
N ILE A 91 20.07 3.28 33.27
CA ILE A 91 20.30 3.15 34.71
C ILE A 91 20.27 1.65 35.01
N PHE A 92 21.45 1.02 35.04
CA PHE A 92 21.58 -0.33 35.58
C PHE A 92 21.25 -0.27 37.06
N LYS A 93 20.18 -0.97 37.48
CA LYS A 93 19.74 -1.04 38.87
C LYS A 93 20.60 -2.05 39.64
N GLY A 94 21.87 -1.70 39.81
CA GLY A 94 22.88 -2.45 40.57
C GLY A 94 24.17 -1.62 40.65
N THR A 95 24.91 -1.68 41.77
CA THR A 95 26.21 -1.03 41.91
C THR A 95 27.25 -1.74 41.05
N ILE A 96 27.18 -1.52 39.74
CA ILE A 96 28.27 -1.89 38.84
C ILE A 96 29.23 -0.70 38.87
N ASP A 97 30.36 -0.90 39.52
CA ASP A 97 31.47 0.07 39.52
C ASP A 97 31.85 0.38 38.07
N GLU A 98 31.93 1.66 37.72
CA GLU A 98 32.22 2.16 36.37
C GLU A 98 33.55 1.59 35.85
N ALA A 99 34.48 1.28 36.77
CA ALA A 99 35.73 0.59 36.48
C ALA A 99 35.53 -0.86 36.00
N HIS A 100 34.50 -1.57 36.47
CA HIS A 100 34.21 -2.95 36.07
C HIS A 100 33.61 -3.01 34.66
N VAL A 101 32.78 -2.02 34.30
CA VAL A 101 32.23 -1.89 32.93
C VAL A 101 33.36 -1.59 31.94
N ALA A 102 34.25 -0.65 32.28
CA ALA A 102 35.41 -0.35 31.45
C ALA A 102 36.34 -1.57 31.30
N GLN A 103 36.56 -2.35 32.36
CA GLN A 103 37.37 -3.58 32.29
C GLN A 103 36.73 -4.63 31.37
N ILE A 104 35.42 -4.84 31.44
CA ILE A 104 34.73 -5.81 30.58
C ILE A 104 34.85 -5.37 29.12
N LEU A 105 34.56 -4.10 28.81
CA LEU A 105 34.63 -3.61 27.43
C LEU A 105 36.05 -3.66 26.89
N ASN A 106 37.04 -3.24 27.67
CA ASN A 106 38.45 -3.23 27.27
C ASN A 106 39.07 -4.64 27.22
N ALA A 107 38.54 -5.61 27.98
CA ALA A 107 38.97 -7.01 27.89
C ALA A 107 38.57 -7.62 26.54
N THR A 108 37.36 -7.30 26.04
CA THR A 108 36.91 -7.74 24.71
C THR A 108 37.70 -7.12 23.56
N GLU A 109 38.19 -5.89 23.73
CA GLU A 109 38.98 -5.20 22.69
C GLU A 109 40.38 -5.82 22.52
N LEU A 110 40.99 -6.30 23.61
CA LEU A 110 42.29 -6.97 23.58
C LEU A 110 42.24 -8.39 22.97
N GLU A 111 41.16 -9.14 23.17
CA GLU A 111 40.99 -10.46 22.54
C GLU A 111 40.78 -10.36 21.03
N LEU A 112 40.15 -9.28 20.55
CA LEU A 112 39.96 -9.00 19.12
C LEU A 112 41.27 -8.58 18.42
N GLU A 113 42.13 -7.81 19.09
CA GLU A 113 43.45 -7.44 18.54
C GLU A 113 44.39 -8.66 18.41
N GLU A 114 44.34 -9.61 19.34
CA GLU A 114 45.18 -10.83 19.28
C GLU A 114 44.75 -11.81 18.17
N GLU A 115 43.46 -11.86 17.83
CA GLU A 115 42.95 -12.64 16.68
C GLU A 115 43.23 -11.96 15.33
N LEU A 116 43.13 -10.63 15.25
CA LEU A 116 43.37 -9.88 14.00
C LEU A 116 44.86 -9.87 13.58
N VAL A 117 45.80 -9.96 14.54
CA VAL A 117 47.24 -10.08 14.24
C VAL A 117 47.60 -11.48 13.71
N LYS A 118 46.86 -12.54 14.11
CA LYS A 118 47.09 -13.90 13.60
C LYS A 118 46.48 -14.17 12.22
N VAL A 119 45.54 -13.36 11.75
CA VAL A 119 44.83 -13.58 10.46
C VAL A 119 45.37 -12.73 9.29
N SER A 120 46.17 -11.68 9.52
CA SER A 120 46.61 -10.77 8.44
C SER A 120 48.02 -11.02 7.86
N GLY A 121 48.57 -12.22 8.03
CA GLY A 121 49.76 -12.70 7.31
C GLY A 121 49.49 -12.99 5.83
N GLY A 122 49.01 -12.00 5.07
CA GLY A 122 48.67 -12.15 3.65
C GLY A 122 48.12 -10.88 3.03
N ARG A 123 49.01 -10.08 2.43
CA ARG A 123 48.78 -9.00 1.46
C ARG A 123 47.39 -9.00 0.78
N ASN A 124 46.58 -7.99 1.08
CA ASN A 124 46.24 -6.88 0.17
C ASN A 124 45.22 -5.95 0.84
N CYS A 125 45.63 -4.69 1.05
CA CYS A 125 44.76 -3.61 1.50
C CYS A 125 43.76 -3.26 0.40
N ILE A 126 42.47 -3.24 0.73
CA ILE A 126 41.49 -2.45 -0.01
C ILE A 126 40.70 -1.62 0.99
N GLN A 127 41.14 -0.36 1.08
CA GLN A 127 40.35 0.86 1.22
C GLN A 127 39.09 0.82 2.09
N LEU A 128 39.24 1.42 3.27
CA LEU A 128 38.16 2.11 3.98
C LEU A 128 37.55 3.16 3.05
N GLU A 129 36.30 2.96 2.61
CA GLU A 129 35.47 4.04 2.10
C GLU A 129 34.35 4.31 3.10
N SER A 130 34.52 5.44 3.79
CA SER A 130 33.50 6.14 4.52
C SER A 130 32.42 6.58 3.54
N ASP A 131 31.24 5.97 3.63
CA ASP A 131 30.01 6.59 3.15
C ASP A 131 28.96 6.57 4.26
N MET A 132 28.97 7.67 5.00
CA MET A 132 27.80 8.20 5.67
C MET A 132 26.67 8.32 4.64
N VAL A 133 25.56 7.63 4.86
CA VAL A 133 24.16 8.04 4.60
C VAL A 133 23.31 6.76 4.49
N THR A 134 22.68 6.39 5.60
CA THR A 134 21.43 5.62 5.53
C THR A 134 20.29 6.57 5.84
N PRO A 135 19.23 6.66 5.00
CA PRO A 135 18.13 7.54 5.27
C PRO A 135 17.39 7.02 6.50
N GLN A 136 17.44 7.80 7.57
CA GLN A 136 16.61 7.67 8.74
C GLN A 136 15.15 7.67 8.27
N ARG A 137 14.57 6.47 8.11
CA ARG A 137 13.17 6.25 7.74
C ARG A 137 12.33 6.74 8.92
N ARG A 138 12.07 8.04 8.94
CA ARG A 138 11.18 8.69 9.90
C ARG A 138 9.83 7.99 9.80
N SER A 139 9.50 7.21 10.82
CA SER A 139 8.15 6.76 11.09
C SER A 139 7.29 8.01 11.29
N ARG A 140 6.59 8.42 10.22
CA ARG A 140 5.51 9.40 10.32
C ARG A 140 4.29 8.58 10.67
N MET A 141 3.96 8.50 11.96
CA MET A 141 2.58 8.24 12.38
C MET A 141 1.72 9.33 11.74
N LEU A 142 1.17 9.02 10.57
CA LEU A 142 0.22 9.85 9.85
C LEU A 142 -1.08 9.74 10.64
N TRP A 143 -1.29 10.75 11.49
CA TRP A 143 -2.58 11.03 12.10
C TRP A 143 -3.69 10.91 11.06
N PHE A 144 -4.67 10.06 11.35
CA PHE A 144 -5.87 9.81 10.57
C PHE A 144 -6.50 11.13 10.11
N SER A 145 -6.17 11.58 8.90
CA SER A 145 -6.88 12.67 8.25
C SER A 145 -8.16 12.06 7.68
N ARG A 146 -9.21 12.03 8.52
CA ARG A 146 -10.61 11.87 8.11
C ARG A 146 -10.97 13.00 7.14
N ARG A 147 -10.59 12.89 5.87
CA ARG A 147 -10.92 13.88 4.82
C ARG A 147 -11.63 13.29 3.60
N SER A 148 -11.85 11.97 3.54
CA SER A 148 -12.54 11.31 2.43
C SER A 148 -14.09 11.29 2.57
N SER A 149 -14.62 11.35 3.79
CA SER A 149 -16.09 11.29 4.01
C SER A 149 -16.88 12.48 3.44
N ARG A 150 -16.25 13.64 3.20
CA ARG A 150 -16.95 14.84 2.72
C ARG A 150 -17.31 14.77 1.23
N LYS A 151 -16.51 14.11 0.40
CA LYS A 151 -16.76 14.01 -1.06
C LYS A 151 -17.84 12.97 -1.41
N ARG A 152 -17.93 11.85 -0.68
CA ARG A 152 -19.06 10.90 -0.84
C ARG A 152 -20.39 11.49 -0.39
N ALA A 153 -20.40 12.38 0.62
CA ALA A 153 -21.62 13.03 1.10
C ALA A 153 -22.16 14.09 0.12
N GLU A 154 -21.32 14.69 -0.72
CA GLU A 154 -21.76 15.65 -1.74
C GLU A 154 -22.35 14.93 -2.97
N HIS A 155 -21.75 13.83 -3.43
CA HIS A 155 -22.27 13.06 -4.57
C HIS A 155 -23.64 12.39 -4.27
N LEU A 156 -23.86 11.95 -3.02
CA LEU A 156 -25.16 11.41 -2.59
C LEU A 156 -26.25 12.49 -2.47
N LYS A 157 -25.89 13.74 -2.18
CA LYS A 157 -26.85 14.86 -2.17
C LYS A 157 -27.23 15.30 -3.58
N GLU A 158 -26.30 15.26 -4.52
CA GLU A 158 -26.56 15.63 -5.92
C GLU A 158 -27.49 14.62 -6.62
N LEU A 159 -27.40 13.33 -6.26
CA LEU A 159 -28.31 12.28 -6.75
C LEU A 159 -29.71 12.32 -6.08
N GLN A 160 -29.85 12.88 -4.88
CA GLN A 160 -31.15 13.00 -4.21
C GLN A 160 -31.92 14.28 -4.58
N SER A 161 -31.25 15.31 -5.11
CA SER A 161 -31.89 16.54 -5.60
C SER A 161 -32.27 16.50 -7.09
N ALA A 162 -32.00 15.39 -7.79
CA ALA A 162 -32.31 15.19 -9.21
C ALA A 162 -33.56 14.32 -9.47
N ILE A 163 -34.36 14.05 -8.43
CA ILE A 163 -35.71 13.44 -8.50
C ILE A 163 -36.72 14.51 -8.09
#